data_AF-A6KSB8-F1
#
_entry.id   AF-A6KSB8-F1
#
_cell.length_a   1.000
_cell.length_b   1.000
_cell.length_c   1.000
_cell.angle_alpha   90.00
_cell.angle_beta   90.00
_cell.angle_gamma   90.00
#
_symmetry.space_group_name_H-M   'P 1'
#
loop_
_entity.id
_entity.type
_entity.pdbx_description
1 polymer ?
#
loop_
_entity_poly.entity_id
_entity_poly.type
_entity_poly.pdbx_seq_one_letter_code
_entity_poly.pdbx_strand_id
1 'polypeptide(L)'
;MARGGLIIFDYLLDESEDMHSLLLADNNTLLVGGLQNHVLEIDLNTVQETQKYAVETPGVTIMRQTNRFFFCGHTSGKVSLRDLRSFKVEHEFDAFSGSLSDFDVHGNLLAACGFSSRLTGLACDRFLKVYDLRMMRAITPLQVHVDPAFLRFIPTYTSRLAIISQSGQCQFCEPTGLANPADIFHVNPVGPLLMTFDVSASKQALAFGDSEGCVHLWTDSPEPSFNPYSRETEFALPCLVDSLPALDWSQDLLPLSLIPVPLTTDALLSDWPAANSAPAPRRAPPVDAEILRTMKKVGFIGYAPNPRTRLRNQIPYRLKESDHEFDNFSQVTESPTGREEEPLHTVSKKYRKVTIKYSKLGLEDFDFKHYNKTLFAGLEPHIPNAYCNCMIQVLYFLEPVRCLIQNHLCQKEFCLACELGFLFHMLDLSRGDPCQGSNFLRAFRTIPEASALGLILADSDEASGKGSLARLIQRWNRFILTQLHQDMQELEVPQAYRGAGGSFCSSGDSIIGQLFSCEMENCSLCRCGSETVRASSTLLFTLSYPEGSICGIPCTWVGRLPQITCNTTEGFGGDCA
;
A
#
# COMPACT_ATOMS: atom_id res chain seq x y z
N MET A 1 21.83 -4.43 11.55
CA MET A 1 22.64 -3.32 12.11
C MET A 1 24.12 -3.64 11.99
N ALA A 2 24.96 -2.65 11.71
CA ALA A 2 26.40 -2.74 11.93
C ALA A 2 26.65 -2.96 13.44
N ARG A 3 27.79 -3.56 13.81
CA ARG A 3 28.14 -3.78 15.21
C ARG A 3 28.16 -2.49 16.05
N GLY A 4 28.34 -1.33 15.41
CA GLY A 4 28.25 0.01 16.02
C GLY A 4 26.84 0.60 16.11
N GLY A 5 25.78 -0.16 15.82
CA GLY A 5 24.37 0.26 15.96
C GLY A 5 23.75 0.93 14.74
N LEU A 6 24.53 1.28 13.72
CA LEU A 6 23.98 1.83 12.46
C LEU A 6 23.11 0.78 11.75
N ILE A 7 21.89 1.16 11.38
CA ILE A 7 21.01 0.32 10.56
C ILE A 7 21.61 0.24 9.15
N ILE A 8 21.92 -0.97 8.68
CA ILE A 8 22.48 -1.20 7.33
C ILE A 8 21.33 -1.31 6.33
N PHE A 9 20.30 -2.07 6.70
CA PHE A 9 19.06 -2.21 5.95
C PHE A 9 17.94 -2.58 6.93
N ASP A 10 16.72 -2.25 6.54
CA ASP A 10 15.49 -2.72 7.16
C ASP A 10 14.70 -3.47 6.10
N TYR A 11 14.25 -4.68 6.42
CA TYR A 11 13.41 -5.49 5.55
C TYR A 11 12.06 -5.69 6.24
N LEU A 12 11.00 -5.15 5.65
CA LEU A 12 9.64 -5.22 6.19
C LEU A 12 8.90 -6.40 5.56
N LEU A 13 8.54 -7.37 6.38
CA LEU A 13 7.69 -8.50 6.01
C LEU A 13 6.20 -8.13 6.14
N ASP A 14 5.33 -8.86 5.46
CA ASP A 14 3.88 -8.73 5.60
C ASP A 14 3.45 -9.07 7.04
N GLU A 15 2.48 -8.32 7.60
CA GLU A 15 2.02 -8.44 9.00
C GLU A 15 1.45 -9.83 9.36
N SER A 16 1.19 -10.69 8.38
CA SER A 16 0.65 -12.04 8.56
C SER A 16 1.70 -13.13 8.73
N GLU A 17 2.99 -12.82 8.56
CA GLU A 17 4.07 -13.81 8.64
C GLU A 17 4.73 -13.81 10.03
N ASP A 18 4.65 -14.93 10.75
CA ASP A 18 5.21 -15.10 12.10
C ASP A 18 6.54 -15.85 12.05
N MET A 19 7.65 -15.11 12.14
CA MET A 19 9.02 -15.61 11.97
C MET A 19 9.66 -15.98 13.31
N HIS A 20 10.25 -17.17 13.38
CA HIS A 20 10.86 -17.71 14.61
C HIS A 20 12.35 -18.00 14.48
N SER A 21 12.82 -18.37 13.29
CA SER A 21 14.19 -18.85 13.10
C SER A 21 14.89 -18.13 11.95
N LEU A 22 16.16 -17.87 12.18
CA LEU A 22 17.08 -17.24 11.23
C LEU A 22 18.31 -18.11 11.11
N LEU A 23 18.77 -18.34 9.88
CA LEU A 23 20.02 -19.02 9.61
C LEU A 23 20.76 -18.33 8.47
N LEU A 24 22.01 -17.99 8.70
CA LEU A 24 22.92 -17.55 7.64
C LEU A 24 23.44 -18.80 6.92
N ALA A 25 22.99 -19.03 5.69
CA ALA A 25 23.31 -20.25 4.93
C ALA A 25 24.67 -20.13 4.22
N ASP A 26 24.88 -19.02 3.52
CA ASP A 26 26.15 -18.55 2.99
C ASP A 26 26.41 -17.12 3.49
N ASN A 27 27.57 -16.54 3.16
CA ASN A 27 27.95 -15.19 3.63
C ASN A 27 26.93 -14.09 3.27
N ASN A 28 26.11 -14.31 2.24
CA ASN A 28 25.18 -13.31 1.70
C ASN A 28 23.72 -13.78 1.71
N THR A 29 23.43 -15.04 2.07
CA THR A 29 22.07 -15.60 2.00
C THR A 29 21.54 -15.89 3.39
N LEU A 30 20.40 -15.27 3.71
CA LEU A 30 19.70 -15.44 4.97
C LEU A 30 18.43 -16.25 4.73
N LEU A 31 18.30 -17.36 5.46
CA LEU A 31 17.07 -18.14 5.52
C LEU A 31 16.25 -17.71 6.72
N VAL A 32 14.97 -17.44 6.48
CA VAL A 32 13.99 -17.03 7.50
C VAL A 32 12.85 -18.03 7.53
N GLY A 33 12.67 -18.67 8.69
CA GLY A 33 11.64 -19.67 8.94
C GLY A 33 10.73 -19.27 10.10
N GLY A 34 9.49 -19.76 10.07
CA GLY A 34 8.46 -19.33 11.01
C GLY A 34 7.35 -20.36 11.21
N LEU A 35 6.27 -19.94 11.89
CA LEU A 35 5.02 -20.69 12.10
C LEU A 35 4.14 -20.75 10.84
N GLN A 36 4.78 -20.85 9.68
CA GLN A 36 4.15 -20.79 8.38
C GLN A 36 4.58 -21.98 7.52
N ASN A 37 3.95 -22.10 6.36
CA ASN A 37 4.19 -23.19 5.42
C ASN A 37 5.29 -22.88 4.40
N HIS A 38 6.14 -21.89 4.69
CA HIS A 38 7.23 -21.51 3.81
C HIS A 38 8.44 -20.98 4.57
N VAL A 39 9.61 -21.10 3.93
CA VAL A 39 10.87 -20.50 4.34
C VAL A 39 11.28 -19.51 3.27
N LEU A 40 11.67 -18.32 3.67
CA LEU A 40 12.14 -17.27 2.78
C LEU A 40 13.66 -17.29 2.71
N GLU A 41 14.17 -17.07 1.50
CA GLU A 41 15.58 -16.79 1.26
C GLU A 41 15.74 -15.33 0.87
N ILE A 42 16.58 -14.61 1.61
CA ILE A 42 16.84 -13.19 1.44
C ILE A 42 18.31 -13.02 1.10
N ASP A 43 18.61 -12.32 0.00
CA ASP A 43 19.98 -11.91 -0.32
C ASP A 43 20.30 -10.60 0.42
N LEU A 44 21.33 -10.65 1.25
CA LEU A 44 21.77 -9.54 2.09
C LEU A 44 22.42 -8.41 1.28
N ASN A 45 22.86 -8.65 0.04
CA ASN A 45 23.42 -7.58 -0.80
C ASN A 45 22.33 -6.72 -1.44
N THR A 46 21.28 -7.36 -1.96
CA THR A 46 20.17 -6.68 -2.65
C THR A 46 19.03 -6.33 -1.70
N VAL A 47 18.99 -6.95 -0.52
CA VAL A 47 17.90 -6.84 0.48
C VAL A 47 16.55 -7.16 -0.16
N GLN A 48 16.53 -8.23 -0.94
CA GLN A 48 15.34 -8.73 -1.62
C GLN A 48 15.16 -10.22 -1.37
N GLU A 49 13.89 -10.64 -1.37
CA GLU A 49 13.55 -12.06 -1.39
C GLU A 49 14.00 -12.66 -2.71
N THR A 50 14.88 -13.65 -2.64
CA THR A 50 15.33 -14.39 -3.82
C THR A 50 14.39 -15.55 -4.10
N GLN A 51 14.05 -16.34 -3.07
CA GLN A 51 13.24 -17.53 -3.20
C GLN A 51 12.32 -17.76 -1.99
N LYS A 52 11.18 -18.41 -2.26
CA LYS A 52 10.19 -18.84 -1.26
C LYS A 52 10.01 -20.34 -1.37
N TYR A 53 10.48 -21.08 -0.38
CA TYR A 53 10.42 -22.54 -0.35
C TYR A 53 9.18 -23.00 0.42
N ALA A 54 8.31 -23.80 -0.21
CA ALA A 54 7.16 -24.39 0.48
C ALA A 54 7.60 -25.56 1.38
N VAL A 55 7.04 -25.62 2.59
CA VAL A 55 7.32 -26.64 3.61
C VAL A 55 6.04 -27.43 3.87
N GLU A 56 6.13 -28.76 3.72
CA GLU A 56 4.99 -29.68 3.88
C GLU A 56 4.42 -29.68 5.31
N THR A 57 5.30 -29.63 6.31
CA THR A 57 4.93 -29.57 7.74
C THR A 57 5.01 -28.12 8.23
N PRO A 58 3.92 -27.54 8.76
CA PRO A 58 3.92 -26.18 9.28
C PRO A 58 4.88 -26.00 10.45
N GLY A 59 5.55 -24.85 10.51
CA GLY A 59 6.20 -24.37 11.72
C GLY A 59 7.64 -24.83 11.88
N VAL A 60 8.56 -24.15 11.20
CA VAL A 60 10.01 -24.32 11.36
C VAL A 60 10.51 -23.42 12.49
N THR A 61 10.78 -24.01 13.65
CA THR A 61 11.18 -23.29 14.86
C THR A 61 12.68 -23.13 15.00
N ILE A 62 13.46 -24.10 14.53
CA ILE A 62 14.91 -24.13 14.71
C ILE A 62 15.55 -24.61 13.40
N MET A 63 16.54 -23.85 12.91
CA MET A 63 17.34 -24.22 11.75
C MET A 63 18.80 -24.37 12.15
N ARG A 64 19.43 -25.47 11.75
CA ARG A 64 20.85 -25.76 12.00
C ARG A 64 21.50 -26.29 10.74
N GLN A 65 22.70 -25.82 10.45
CA GLN A 65 23.49 -26.26 9.32
C GLN A 65 24.85 -26.77 9.78
N THR A 66 25.27 -27.85 9.16
CA THR A 66 26.65 -28.34 9.17
C THR A 66 27.21 -28.21 7.75
N ASN A 67 28.50 -28.42 7.57
CA ASN A 67 29.14 -28.34 6.24
C ASN A 67 28.50 -29.27 5.18
N ARG A 68 27.77 -30.31 5.59
CA ARG A 68 27.20 -31.31 4.69
C ARG A 68 25.68 -31.37 4.71
N PHE A 69 25.05 -31.03 5.83
CA PHE A 69 23.65 -31.31 6.09
C PHE A 69 22.94 -30.09 6.66
N PHE A 70 21.71 -29.85 6.22
CA PHE A 70 20.84 -28.77 6.68
C PHE A 70 19.58 -29.36 7.34
N PHE A 71 19.31 -28.94 8.56
CA PHE A 71 18.24 -29.47 9.40
C PHE A 71 17.23 -28.39 9.75
N CYS A 72 15.95 -28.74 9.65
CA CYS A 72 14.84 -27.94 10.13
C CYS A 72 14.10 -28.71 11.22
N GLY A 73 14.00 -28.12 12.41
CA GLY A 73 13.16 -28.59 13.51
C GLY A 73 11.75 -28.03 13.37
N HIS A 74 10.76 -28.93 13.44
CA HIS A 74 9.35 -28.60 13.33
C HIS A 74 8.70 -28.51 14.71
N THR A 75 7.67 -27.68 14.84
CA THR A 75 6.82 -27.62 16.05
C THR A 75 6.20 -28.96 16.42
N SER A 76 6.00 -29.85 15.45
CA SER A 76 5.42 -31.17 15.63
C SER A 76 6.34 -32.18 16.32
N GLY A 77 7.55 -31.79 16.74
CA GLY A 77 8.53 -32.69 17.35
C GLY A 77 9.37 -33.48 16.35
N LYS A 78 9.31 -33.14 15.06
CA LYS A 78 10.10 -33.79 14.00
C LYS A 78 11.29 -32.95 13.59
N VAL A 79 12.35 -33.60 13.11
CA VAL A 79 13.52 -32.93 12.51
C VAL A 79 13.68 -33.42 11.08
N SER A 80 13.55 -32.53 10.10
CA SER A 80 13.75 -32.87 8.68
C SER A 80 15.16 -32.49 8.23
N LEU A 81 15.86 -33.44 7.61
CA LEU A 81 17.05 -33.19 6.81
C LEU A 81 16.63 -32.75 5.41
N ARG A 82 17.12 -31.60 4.96
CA ARG A 82 16.83 -31.02 3.65
C ARG A 82 18.11 -30.71 2.90
N ASP A 83 18.04 -30.79 1.58
CA ASP A 83 19.08 -30.23 0.70
C ASP A 83 18.91 -28.71 0.64
N LEU A 84 20.00 -27.97 0.87
CA LEU A 84 19.98 -26.50 0.89
C LEU A 84 19.64 -25.88 -0.48
N ARG A 85 20.00 -26.57 -1.58
CA ARG A 85 19.80 -26.04 -2.94
C ARG A 85 18.39 -26.24 -3.47
N SER A 86 17.79 -27.38 -3.19
CA SER A 86 16.44 -27.71 -3.68
C SER A 86 15.36 -27.56 -2.61
N PHE A 87 15.76 -27.37 -1.34
CA PHE A 87 14.92 -27.37 -0.15
C PHE A 87 14.06 -28.64 0.04
N LYS A 88 14.34 -29.68 -0.75
CA LYS A 88 13.62 -30.95 -0.72
C LYS A 88 14.02 -31.74 0.52
N VAL A 89 13.03 -32.41 1.13
CA VAL A 89 13.27 -33.33 2.24
C VAL A 89 13.99 -34.57 1.74
N GLU A 90 15.16 -34.85 2.31
CA GLU A 90 15.89 -36.10 2.06
C GLU A 90 15.52 -37.16 3.09
N HIS A 91 15.38 -36.75 4.36
CA HIS A 91 15.07 -37.65 5.46
C HIS A 91 14.29 -36.92 6.56
N GLU A 92 13.43 -37.65 7.26
CA GLU A 92 12.68 -37.12 8.40
C GLU A 92 12.99 -37.96 9.65
N PHE A 93 13.23 -37.30 10.78
CA PHE A 93 13.50 -37.92 12.07
C PHE A 93 12.37 -37.61 13.05
N ASP A 94 11.64 -38.64 13.47
CA ASP A 94 10.57 -38.52 14.47
C ASP A 94 11.15 -38.47 15.88
N ALA A 95 11.54 -37.27 16.33
CA ALA A 95 12.22 -37.06 17.61
C ALA A 95 11.24 -37.13 18.80
N PHE A 96 10.14 -36.40 18.80
CA PHE A 96 9.18 -36.41 19.91
C PHE A 96 7.75 -36.36 19.39
N SER A 97 6.79 -36.87 20.17
CA SER A 97 5.37 -36.90 19.78
C SER A 97 4.62 -35.59 20.06
N GLY A 98 5.17 -34.75 20.93
CA GLY A 98 4.59 -33.47 21.31
C GLY A 98 5.22 -32.31 20.56
N SER A 99 6.34 -31.82 21.07
CA SER A 99 7.07 -30.67 20.50
C SER A 99 8.57 -30.82 20.68
N LEU A 100 9.34 -30.19 19.79
CA LEU A 100 10.79 -30.12 19.86
C LEU A 100 11.20 -28.93 20.72
N SER A 101 12.02 -29.16 21.75
CA SER A 101 12.53 -28.06 22.60
C SER A 101 13.79 -27.45 21.99
N ASP A 102 14.81 -28.28 21.76
CA ASP A 102 16.05 -27.86 21.12
C ASP A 102 16.71 -29.05 20.42
N PHE A 103 17.55 -28.77 19.45
CA PHE A 103 18.42 -29.77 18.86
C PHE A 103 19.71 -29.12 18.38
N ASP A 104 20.79 -29.90 18.44
CA ASP A 104 22.08 -29.48 17.92
C ASP A 104 22.72 -30.61 17.12
N VAL A 105 23.63 -30.22 16.24
CA VAL A 105 24.32 -31.13 15.33
C VAL A 105 25.80 -30.87 15.36
N HIS A 106 26.58 -31.91 15.60
CA HIS A 106 28.03 -31.83 15.51
C HIS A 106 28.63 -33.10 14.92
N GLY A 107 29.52 -32.94 13.94
CA GLY A 107 30.13 -34.04 13.23
C GLY A 107 29.08 -34.91 12.55
N ASN A 108 28.95 -36.17 13.00
CA ASN A 108 27.99 -37.13 12.47
C ASN A 108 26.86 -37.45 13.46
N LEU A 109 26.70 -36.66 14.53
CA LEU A 109 25.71 -36.89 15.57
C LEU A 109 24.70 -35.73 15.58
N LEU A 110 23.43 -36.09 15.62
CA LEU A 110 22.30 -35.19 15.88
C LEU A 110 21.72 -35.57 17.24
N ALA A 111 21.62 -34.61 18.16
CA ALA A 111 20.99 -34.80 19.46
C ALA A 111 19.78 -33.87 19.58
N ALA A 112 18.65 -34.40 20.05
CA ALA A 112 17.40 -33.67 20.19
C ALA A 112 16.77 -33.89 21.58
N CYS A 113 16.21 -32.83 22.16
CA CYS A 113 15.35 -32.86 23.34
C CYS A 113 13.97 -32.28 22.99
N GLY A 114 12.97 -32.67 23.78
CA GLY A 114 11.61 -32.24 23.53
C GLY A 114 10.63 -32.80 24.52
N PHE A 115 9.37 -32.59 24.18
CA PHE A 115 8.23 -32.95 24.99
C PHE A 115 7.45 -34.06 24.30
N SER A 116 7.10 -35.09 25.05
CA SER A 116 6.16 -36.12 24.60
C SER A 116 4.75 -35.79 25.09
N SER A 117 3.77 -36.05 24.22
CA SER A 117 2.36 -35.91 24.56
C SER A 117 1.93 -37.05 25.49
N ARG A 118 1.39 -36.71 26.66
CA ARG A 118 0.79 -37.64 27.64
C ARG A 118 -0.66 -37.25 27.88
N LEU A 119 -1.45 -38.15 28.49
CA LEU A 119 -2.87 -37.91 28.80
C LEU A 119 -3.12 -36.60 29.59
N THR A 120 -2.15 -36.16 30.38
CA THR A 120 -2.22 -34.95 31.23
C THR A 120 -1.59 -33.71 30.59
N GLY A 121 -1.20 -33.77 29.31
CA GLY A 121 -0.52 -32.69 28.58
C GLY A 121 0.90 -33.05 28.13
N LEU A 122 1.68 -32.04 27.75
CA LEU A 122 3.07 -32.17 27.33
C LEU A 122 3.97 -32.40 28.55
N ALA A 123 4.81 -33.43 28.51
CA ALA A 123 5.79 -33.72 29.55
C ALA A 123 7.20 -33.77 28.94
N CYS A 124 8.18 -33.19 29.64
CA CYS A 124 9.58 -33.25 29.24
C CYS A 124 10.12 -34.67 29.42
N ASP A 125 10.81 -35.18 28.40
CA ASP A 125 11.41 -36.51 28.46
C ASP A 125 12.85 -36.44 29.00
N ARG A 126 13.14 -37.23 30.04
CA ARG A 126 14.48 -37.36 30.65
C ARG A 126 15.41 -38.28 29.86
N PHE A 127 15.32 -38.21 28.54
CA PHE A 127 16.25 -38.86 27.64
C PHE A 127 16.41 -38.02 26.39
N LEU A 128 17.59 -38.10 25.78
CA LEU A 128 17.88 -37.43 24.52
C LEU A 128 17.84 -38.46 23.41
N LYS A 129 17.16 -38.12 22.31
CA LYS A 129 17.26 -38.92 21.10
C LYS A 129 18.50 -38.49 20.34
N VAL A 130 19.40 -39.45 20.16
CA VAL A 130 20.64 -39.24 19.40
C VAL A 130 20.54 -40.05 18.11
N TYR A 131 20.97 -39.46 17.00
CA TYR A 131 20.95 -40.07 15.67
C TYR A 131 22.36 -40.06 15.07
N ASP A 132 22.76 -41.18 14.47
CA ASP A 132 23.98 -41.26 13.66
C ASP A 132 23.65 -40.91 12.21
N LEU A 133 24.19 -39.79 11.74
CA LEU A 133 23.98 -39.24 10.40
C LEU A 133 24.66 -40.06 9.30
N ARG A 134 25.59 -40.97 9.63
CA ARG A 134 26.19 -41.87 8.62
C ARG A 134 25.24 -42.99 8.21
N MET A 135 24.42 -43.45 9.15
CA MET A 135 23.44 -44.52 8.93
C MET A 135 22.00 -44.01 8.89
N MET A 136 21.79 -42.71 9.13
CA MET A 136 20.48 -42.05 9.19
C MET A 136 19.52 -42.74 10.17
N ARG A 137 20.05 -43.20 11.31
CA ARG A 137 19.31 -44.03 12.28
C ARG A 137 19.51 -43.53 13.70
N ALA A 138 18.46 -43.64 14.52
CA ALA A 138 18.53 -43.43 15.95
C ALA A 138 19.48 -44.45 16.61
N ILE A 139 20.40 -43.96 17.42
CA ILE A 139 21.17 -44.79 18.36
C ILE A 139 20.39 -44.96 19.66
N THR A 140 20.94 -45.72 20.60
CA THR A 140 20.35 -45.88 21.94
C THR A 140 20.12 -44.49 22.56
N PRO A 141 18.88 -44.14 22.97
CA PRO A 141 18.59 -42.87 23.60
C PRO A 141 19.44 -42.67 24.86
N LEU A 142 20.02 -41.48 25.02
CA LEU A 142 20.86 -41.15 26.16
C LEU A 142 19.96 -40.77 27.34
N GLN A 143 19.92 -41.60 28.38
CA GLN A 143 19.19 -41.26 29.60
C GLN A 143 19.93 -40.18 30.38
N VAL A 144 19.21 -39.14 30.80
CA VAL A 144 19.76 -37.99 31.50
C VAL A 144 19.11 -37.83 32.87
N HIS A 145 19.81 -37.19 33.80
CA HIS A 145 19.32 -37.01 35.17
C HIS A 145 18.61 -35.66 35.39
N VAL A 146 18.71 -34.76 34.40
CA VAL A 146 18.08 -33.44 34.37
C VAL A 146 16.93 -33.43 33.37
N ASP A 147 16.01 -32.47 33.49
CA ASP A 147 14.95 -32.24 32.51
C ASP A 147 15.50 -31.37 31.36
N PRO A 148 15.81 -31.93 30.17
CA PRO A 148 16.58 -31.23 29.15
C PRO A 148 15.70 -30.23 28.37
N ALA A 149 16.03 -28.94 28.48
CA ALA A 149 15.37 -27.87 27.73
C ALA A 149 16.24 -27.32 26.59
N PHE A 150 17.54 -27.15 26.83
CA PHE A 150 18.50 -26.66 25.84
C PHE A 150 19.67 -27.64 25.66
N LEU A 151 20.21 -27.70 24.45
CA LEU A 151 21.28 -28.62 24.07
C LEU A 151 22.32 -27.91 23.20
N ARG A 152 23.60 -28.05 23.55
CA ARG A 152 24.70 -27.67 22.63
C ARG A 152 25.86 -28.63 22.68
N PHE A 153 26.43 -28.91 21.51
CA PHE A 153 27.72 -29.58 21.41
C PHE A 153 28.85 -28.60 21.71
N ILE A 154 29.78 -29.06 22.56
CA ILE A 154 31.04 -28.39 22.90
C ILE A 154 32.17 -29.24 22.32
N PRO A 155 32.54 -29.03 21.04
CA PRO A 155 33.62 -29.76 20.40
C PRO A 155 34.96 -29.13 20.76
N THR A 156 35.52 -29.52 21.90
CA THR A 156 36.91 -29.20 22.26
C THR A 156 37.79 -30.42 21.94
N TYR A 157 38.62 -30.88 22.86
CA TYR A 157 39.39 -32.12 22.70
C TYR A 157 38.52 -33.38 22.76
N THR A 158 37.36 -33.29 23.40
CA THR A 158 36.33 -34.34 23.44
C THR A 158 35.01 -33.72 22.98
N SER A 159 34.22 -34.43 22.17
CA SER A 159 32.89 -33.97 21.78
C SER A 159 31.91 -34.16 22.95
N ARG A 160 31.80 -33.16 23.81
CA ARG A 160 30.86 -33.17 24.92
C ARG A 160 29.54 -32.54 24.50
N LEU A 161 28.45 -33.02 25.08
CA LEU A 161 27.11 -32.46 24.96
C LEU A 161 26.78 -31.76 26.27
N ALA A 162 26.45 -30.48 26.18
CA ALA A 162 25.92 -29.69 27.30
C ALA A 162 24.39 -29.77 27.29
N ILE A 163 23.82 -30.16 28.43
CA ILE A 163 22.40 -30.39 28.60
C ILE A 163 21.91 -29.51 29.74
N ILE A 164 20.96 -28.61 29.46
CA ILE A 164 20.57 -27.58 30.41
C ILE A 164 19.09 -27.71 30.70
N SER A 165 18.75 -27.71 31.98
CA SER A 165 17.39 -27.59 32.49
C SER A 165 17.05 -26.13 32.73
N GLN A 166 15.77 -25.78 32.54
CA GLN A 166 15.22 -24.46 32.89
C GLN A 166 15.42 -24.12 34.38
N SER A 167 15.57 -25.12 35.24
CA SER A 167 15.82 -24.94 36.69
C SER A 167 17.28 -24.59 37.06
N GLY A 168 18.18 -24.44 36.08
CA GLY A 168 19.59 -24.10 36.34
C GLY A 168 20.51 -25.31 36.54
N GLN A 169 20.03 -26.54 36.34
CA GLN A 169 20.87 -27.73 36.33
C GLN A 169 21.49 -27.93 34.94
N CYS A 170 22.82 -28.02 34.87
CA CYS A 170 23.58 -28.25 33.65
C CYS A 170 24.34 -29.57 33.76
N GLN A 171 24.16 -30.49 32.83
CA GLN A 171 24.86 -31.76 32.79
C GLN A 171 25.76 -31.81 31.54
N PHE A 172 27.01 -32.21 31.73
CA PHE A 172 27.94 -32.46 30.61
C PHE A 172 28.17 -33.95 30.46
N CYS A 173 28.01 -34.47 29.25
CA CYS A 173 28.22 -35.89 28.99
C CYS A 173 28.75 -36.12 27.57
N GLU A 174 29.36 -37.28 27.35
CA GLU A 174 29.66 -37.73 25.98
C GLU A 174 28.38 -38.27 25.32
N PRO A 175 28.09 -37.94 24.05
CA PRO A 175 26.83 -38.26 23.39
C PRO A 175 26.59 -39.77 23.17
N THR A 176 27.65 -40.58 23.26
CA THR A 176 27.59 -42.05 23.15
C THR A 176 27.92 -42.76 24.47
N GLY A 177 28.26 -42.00 25.52
CA GLY A 177 28.58 -42.51 26.84
C GLY A 177 27.34 -42.65 27.73
N LEU A 178 27.54 -43.07 28.97
CA LEU A 178 26.52 -42.99 30.01
C LEU A 178 26.59 -41.62 30.69
N ALA A 179 25.43 -41.02 30.95
CA ALA A 179 25.35 -39.78 31.70
C ALA A 179 25.63 -40.09 33.18
N ASN A 180 26.69 -39.51 33.74
CA ASN A 180 26.99 -39.65 35.16
C ASN A 180 26.33 -38.51 35.96
N PRO A 181 25.77 -38.79 37.16
CA PRO A 181 25.22 -37.75 38.03
C PRO A 181 26.30 -36.85 38.64
N ALA A 182 27.58 -37.26 38.62
CA ALA A 182 28.70 -36.45 39.07
C ALA A 182 29.01 -35.26 38.14
N ASP A 183 28.57 -35.31 36.88
CA ASP A 183 28.81 -34.27 35.88
C ASP A 183 27.67 -33.23 35.83
N ILE A 184 26.92 -33.10 36.92
CA ILE A 184 25.85 -32.11 37.09
C ILE A 184 26.42 -30.89 37.82
N PHE A 185 26.34 -29.75 37.16
CA PHE A 185 26.71 -28.44 37.66
C PHE A 185 25.45 -27.59 37.83
N HIS A 186 25.48 -26.67 38.79
CA HIS A 186 24.36 -25.80 39.10
C HIS A 186 24.71 -24.37 38.74
N VAL A 187 24.01 -23.83 37.73
CA VAL A 187 23.84 -22.38 37.57
C VAL A 187 22.86 -21.97 38.65
N ASN A 188 23.20 -20.98 39.47
CA ASN A 188 22.29 -20.46 40.47
C ASN A 188 21.67 -19.15 39.95
N PRO A 189 20.52 -19.20 39.26
CA PRO A 189 19.82 -18.00 38.82
C PRO A 189 19.16 -17.25 39.98
N VAL A 190 19.15 -17.78 41.22
CA VAL A 190 18.50 -17.17 42.40
C VAL A 190 16.97 -17.11 42.26
N GLY A 191 16.35 -18.13 41.66
CA GLY A 191 14.89 -18.28 41.56
C GLY A 191 14.33 -18.28 40.12
N PRO A 192 14.70 -17.33 39.26
CA PRO A 192 14.32 -17.26 37.85
C PRO A 192 14.63 -18.54 37.05
N LEU A 193 13.80 -18.81 36.04
CA LEU A 193 14.05 -19.90 35.10
C LEU A 193 15.01 -19.43 34.01
N LEU A 194 15.85 -20.36 33.53
CA LEU A 194 16.69 -20.12 32.36
C LEU A 194 15.83 -20.16 31.09
N MET A 195 15.94 -19.10 30.29
CA MET A 195 15.17 -18.91 29.06
C MET A 195 16.01 -19.14 27.80
N THR A 196 17.33 -18.98 27.88
CA THR A 196 18.22 -19.17 26.74
C THR A 196 19.60 -19.65 27.18
N PHE A 197 20.26 -20.36 26.28
CA PHE A 197 21.61 -20.86 26.46
C PHE A 197 22.37 -20.86 25.13
N ASP A 198 23.60 -20.36 25.14
CA ASP A 198 24.49 -20.49 23.99
C ASP A 198 25.96 -20.62 24.38
N VAL A 199 26.74 -21.15 23.44
CA VAL A 199 28.17 -21.40 23.61
C VAL A 199 28.96 -20.52 22.65
N SER A 200 29.96 -19.81 23.17
CA SER A 200 30.91 -19.04 22.36
C SER A 200 31.51 -19.83 21.19
N ALA A 201 31.90 -19.15 20.11
CA ALA A 201 32.51 -19.80 18.95
C ALA A 201 33.86 -20.44 19.29
N SER A 202 34.63 -19.83 20.19
CA SER A 202 35.88 -20.37 20.75
C SER A 202 35.69 -21.53 21.73
N LYS A 203 34.45 -21.78 22.19
CA LYS A 203 34.08 -22.77 23.21
C LYS A 203 34.69 -22.53 24.60
N GLN A 204 35.20 -21.32 24.87
CA GLN A 204 35.79 -20.95 26.17
C GLN A 204 34.78 -20.38 27.17
N ALA A 205 33.66 -19.86 26.67
CA ALA A 205 32.61 -19.25 27.48
C ALA A 205 31.23 -19.83 27.16
N LEU A 206 30.40 -19.97 28.19
CA LEU A 206 29.01 -20.40 28.16
C LEU A 206 28.14 -19.30 28.73
N ALA A 207 27.06 -18.94 28.04
CA ALA A 207 26.14 -17.89 28.49
C ALA A 207 24.76 -18.49 28.76
N PHE A 208 24.18 -18.12 29.91
CA PHE A 208 22.84 -18.50 30.34
C PHE A 208 22.02 -17.23 30.54
N GLY A 209 20.90 -17.07 29.84
CA GLY A 209 19.98 -15.96 30.05
C GLY A 209 18.80 -16.41 30.90
N ASP A 210 18.48 -15.63 31.93
CA ASP A 210 17.33 -15.88 32.81
C ASP A 210 16.06 -15.12 32.34
N SER A 211 14.95 -15.32 33.04
CA SER A 211 13.69 -14.61 32.80
C SER A 211 13.64 -13.18 33.35
N GLU A 212 14.62 -12.77 34.17
CA GLU A 212 14.70 -11.41 34.74
C GLU A 212 15.58 -10.47 33.91
N GLY A 213 16.22 -10.98 32.84
CA GLY A 213 17.06 -10.22 31.94
C GLY A 213 18.54 -10.21 32.32
N CYS A 214 18.98 -11.03 33.27
CA CYS A 214 20.39 -11.21 33.58
C CYS A 214 21.01 -12.30 32.68
N VAL A 215 22.31 -12.12 32.39
CA VAL A 215 23.11 -13.10 31.65
C VAL A 215 24.22 -13.61 32.57
N HIS A 216 24.16 -14.90 32.91
CA HIS A 216 25.21 -15.58 33.67
C HIS A 216 26.27 -16.09 32.69
N LEU A 217 27.51 -15.67 32.88
CA LEU A 217 28.65 -16.09 32.08
C LEU A 217 29.50 -17.10 32.85
N TRP A 218 29.66 -18.29 32.30
CA TRP A 218 30.63 -19.27 32.79
C TRP A 218 31.85 -19.29 31.88
N THR A 219 33.02 -19.15 32.50
CA THR A 219 34.33 -19.17 31.85
C THR A 219 35.33 -19.82 32.79
N ASP A 220 36.32 -20.52 32.23
CA ASP A 220 37.45 -21.06 32.98
C ASP A 220 38.55 -20.01 33.18
N SER A 221 38.66 -19.05 32.25
CA SER A 221 39.67 -17.98 32.28
C SER A 221 39.07 -16.62 32.65
N PRO A 222 39.82 -15.73 33.33
CA PRO A 222 39.37 -14.37 33.63
C PRO A 222 39.20 -13.50 32.37
N GLU A 223 39.97 -13.78 31.30
CA GLU A 223 39.89 -13.10 30.01
C GLU A 223 39.53 -14.10 28.91
N PRO A 224 38.25 -14.53 28.81
CA PRO A 224 37.84 -15.46 27.76
C PRO A 224 37.85 -14.78 26.39
N SER A 225 38.37 -15.47 25.38
CA SER A 225 38.12 -15.10 23.99
C SER A 225 36.79 -15.70 23.56
N PHE A 226 35.88 -14.91 22.95
CA PHE A 226 34.60 -15.43 22.45
C PHE A 226 34.70 -15.98 21.02
N ASN A 227 35.64 -15.43 20.23
CA ASN A 227 35.86 -15.75 18.83
C ASN A 227 37.30 -16.25 18.65
N PRO A 228 37.56 -17.22 17.75
CA PRO A 228 38.93 -17.66 17.42
C PRO A 228 39.84 -16.51 16.95
N TYR A 229 39.28 -15.54 16.22
CA TYR A 229 39.97 -14.34 15.75
C TYR A 229 39.31 -13.08 16.34
N SER A 230 39.48 -12.89 17.65
CA SER A 230 38.95 -11.71 18.32
C SER A 230 39.74 -10.46 17.93
N ARG A 231 39.02 -9.35 17.67
CA ARG A 231 39.58 -8.01 17.51
C ARG A 231 38.98 -7.12 18.59
N GLU A 232 39.73 -6.12 19.03
CA GLU A 232 39.20 -5.12 19.96
C GLU A 232 38.02 -4.38 19.31
N THR A 233 36.95 -4.20 20.08
CA THR A 233 35.80 -3.43 19.63
C THR A 233 36.17 -1.95 19.62
N GLU A 234 35.91 -1.28 18.50
CA GLU A 234 36.01 0.17 18.43
C GLU A 234 34.90 0.78 19.29
N PHE A 235 35.28 1.29 20.46
CA PHE A 235 34.40 2.14 21.26
C PHE A 235 34.60 3.59 20.83
N ALA A 236 33.57 4.42 21.03
CA ALA A 236 33.77 5.86 20.98
C ALA A 236 34.92 6.18 21.96
N LEU A 237 35.97 6.85 21.46
CA LEU A 237 37.02 7.35 22.32
C LEU A 237 36.33 8.12 23.44
N PRO A 238 36.59 7.79 24.73
CA PRO A 238 36.17 8.64 25.82
C PRO A 238 36.60 10.06 25.47
N CYS A 239 35.73 11.05 25.67
CA CYS A 239 36.10 12.44 25.44
C CYS A 239 37.33 12.74 26.29
N LEU A 240 38.52 12.75 25.67
CA LEU A 240 39.82 12.92 26.36
C LEU A 240 39.99 14.33 26.92
N VAL A 241 38.96 15.17 26.84
CA VAL A 241 38.94 16.56 27.27
C VAL A 241 37.72 16.78 28.16
N ASP A 242 37.92 16.79 29.47
CA ASP A 242 36.88 17.01 30.49
C ASP A 242 36.21 18.40 30.42
N SER A 243 36.66 19.28 29.53
CA SER A 243 36.05 20.60 29.33
C SER A 243 36.27 21.11 27.91
N LEU A 244 35.33 20.82 27.00
CA LEU A 244 35.21 21.66 25.80
C LEU A 244 34.66 23.04 26.23
N PRO A 245 35.22 24.16 25.74
CA PRO A 245 34.65 25.47 25.99
C PRO A 245 33.22 25.52 25.43
N ALA A 246 32.27 26.08 26.20
CA ALA A 246 30.92 26.30 25.71
C ALA A 246 30.96 27.32 24.57
N LEU A 247 30.64 26.88 23.36
CA LEU A 247 30.56 27.72 22.17
C LEU A 247 29.14 28.28 22.09
N ASP A 248 29.01 29.59 22.22
CA ASP A 248 27.72 30.28 22.05
C ASP A 248 27.57 30.71 20.58
N TRP A 249 26.48 30.28 19.94
CA TRP A 249 26.15 30.61 18.56
C TRP A 249 25.90 32.12 18.35
N SER A 250 25.67 32.88 19.43
CA SER A 250 25.43 34.32 19.37
C SER A 250 26.71 35.17 19.26
N GLN A 251 27.87 34.55 19.39
CA GLN A 251 29.16 35.25 19.35
C GLN A 251 29.66 35.42 17.91
N ASP A 252 29.54 36.64 17.37
CA ASP A 252 30.00 37.01 16.02
C ASP A 252 31.50 36.77 15.77
N LEU A 253 32.31 36.68 16.83
CA LEU A 253 33.75 36.45 16.76
C LEU A 253 34.13 34.96 16.64
N LEU A 254 33.17 34.04 16.74
CA LEU A 254 33.42 32.60 16.65
C LEU A 254 33.15 32.08 15.23
N PRO A 255 34.18 31.84 14.40
CA PRO A 255 33.96 31.33 13.06
C PRO A 255 33.54 29.85 13.10
N LEU A 256 32.55 29.48 12.28
CA LEU A 256 32.11 28.09 12.13
C LEU A 256 33.20 27.16 11.59
N SER A 257 34.26 27.71 10.98
CA SER A 257 35.43 26.97 10.50
C SER A 257 36.42 26.55 11.59
N LEU A 258 36.15 26.86 12.86
CA LEU A 258 37.01 26.51 13.99
C LEU A 258 37.23 24.99 14.13
N ILE A 259 36.21 24.19 13.84
CA ILE A 259 36.29 22.73 13.85
C ILE A 259 36.56 22.26 12.41
N PRO A 260 37.76 21.74 12.12
CA PRO A 260 38.09 21.29 10.78
C PRO A 260 37.26 20.06 10.41
N VAL A 261 36.77 20.04 9.17
CA VAL A 261 36.12 18.85 8.62
C VAL A 261 37.21 17.81 8.31
N PRO A 262 37.05 16.54 8.69
CA PRO A 262 37.99 15.48 8.31
C PRO A 262 38.14 15.41 6.79
N LEU A 263 39.36 15.16 6.32
CA LEU A 263 39.61 14.97 4.89
C LEU A 263 38.93 13.66 4.46
N THR A 264 37.85 13.77 3.70
CA THR A 264 37.09 12.64 3.15
C THR A 264 37.25 12.63 1.64
N THR A 265 37.28 11.44 1.04
CA THR A 265 37.38 11.26 -0.41
C THR A 265 36.02 11.21 -1.11
N ASP A 266 34.95 11.03 -0.35
CA ASP A 266 33.59 10.81 -0.85
C ASP A 266 32.81 12.13 -0.95
N ALA A 267 31.71 12.11 -1.72
CA ALA A 267 30.82 13.26 -1.85
C ALA A 267 30.19 13.61 -0.49
N LEU A 268 30.23 14.91 -0.14
CA LEU A 268 29.69 15.41 1.11
C LEU A 268 28.16 15.54 1.03
N LEU A 269 27.48 15.36 2.17
CA LEU A 269 26.03 15.58 2.29
C LEU A 269 25.62 17.02 1.92
N SER A 270 26.54 17.97 2.03
CA SER A 270 26.30 19.38 1.67
C SER A 270 26.26 19.63 0.15
N ASP A 271 26.56 18.64 -0.69
CA ASP A 271 26.49 18.77 -2.14
C ASP A 271 25.02 18.71 -2.62
N TRP A 272 24.44 19.88 -2.94
CA TRP A 272 23.03 20.02 -3.28
C TRP A 272 22.82 20.12 -4.81
N PRO A 273 21.84 19.39 -5.40
CA PRO A 273 21.62 19.42 -6.84
C PRO A 273 21.33 20.82 -7.40
N ALA A 274 21.96 21.15 -8.54
CA ALA A 274 21.84 22.46 -9.20
C ALA A 274 20.39 22.84 -9.58
N ALA A 275 19.54 21.86 -9.89
CA ALA A 275 18.12 22.08 -10.20
C ALA A 275 17.34 22.68 -9.02
N ASN A 276 17.78 22.41 -7.79
CA ASN A 276 17.10 22.82 -6.56
C ASN A 276 17.74 24.05 -5.89
N SER A 277 18.86 24.57 -6.41
CA SER A 277 19.60 25.70 -5.83
C SER A 277 19.38 27.03 -6.55
N ALA A 278 18.49 27.08 -7.55
CA ALA A 278 18.19 28.31 -8.27
C ALA A 278 17.43 29.31 -7.37
N PRO A 279 17.99 30.51 -7.08
CA PRO A 279 17.30 31.51 -6.28
C PRO A 279 16.09 32.06 -7.04
N ALA A 280 14.89 31.86 -6.48
CA ALA A 280 13.66 32.37 -7.06
C ALA A 280 12.90 33.21 -6.02
N PRO A 281 12.55 34.47 -6.33
CA PRO A 281 11.75 35.29 -5.42
C PRO A 281 10.34 34.69 -5.29
N ARG A 282 9.99 34.24 -4.09
CA ARG A 282 8.66 33.69 -3.79
C ARG A 282 7.81 34.78 -3.14
N ARG A 283 6.91 35.40 -3.91
CA ARG A 283 5.88 36.29 -3.36
C ARG A 283 4.74 35.46 -2.79
N ALA A 284 4.18 35.90 -1.67
CA ALA A 284 2.94 35.32 -1.15
C ALA A 284 1.84 35.50 -2.20
N PRO A 285 1.08 34.44 -2.55
CA PRO A 285 -0.02 34.56 -3.49
C PRO A 285 -1.09 35.51 -2.92
N PRO A 286 -1.77 36.30 -3.78
CA PRO A 286 -2.85 37.17 -3.32
C PRO A 286 -3.98 36.33 -2.70
N VAL A 287 -4.66 36.92 -1.71
CA VAL A 287 -5.85 36.32 -1.09
C VAL A 287 -6.95 36.23 -2.14
N ASP A 288 -7.67 35.11 -2.17
CA ASP A 288 -8.78 34.89 -3.10
C ASP A 288 -9.88 35.96 -2.90
N ALA A 289 -10.43 36.47 -4.01
CA ALA A 289 -11.47 37.49 -4.00
C ALA A 289 -12.73 36.99 -3.27
N GLU A 290 -13.01 35.69 -3.31
CA GLU A 290 -14.16 35.10 -2.61
C GLU A 290 -13.99 35.08 -1.09
N ILE A 291 -12.76 34.92 -0.61
CA ILE A 291 -12.42 35.02 0.81
C ILE A 291 -12.58 36.46 1.27
N LEU A 292 -12.13 37.42 0.46
CA LEU A 292 -12.29 38.85 0.76
C LEU A 292 -13.77 39.26 0.79
N ARG A 293 -14.61 38.67 -0.06
CA ARG A 293 -16.05 38.92 -0.11
C ARG A 293 -16.79 38.37 1.12
N THR A 294 -16.39 37.21 1.62
CA THR A 294 -17.01 36.53 2.78
C THR A 294 -16.39 36.92 4.12
N MET A 295 -15.34 37.75 4.11
CA MET A 295 -14.61 38.20 5.28
C MET A 295 -15.45 39.11 6.19
N LYS A 296 -15.66 38.66 7.43
CA LYS A 296 -16.22 39.47 8.51
C LYS A 296 -15.09 40.12 9.30
N LYS A 297 -15.04 41.45 9.34
CA LYS A 297 -14.04 42.20 10.12
C LYS A 297 -14.54 42.43 11.55
N VAL A 298 -13.73 42.07 12.53
CA VAL A 298 -13.92 42.42 13.94
C VAL A 298 -12.66 43.15 14.39
N GLY A 299 -12.72 44.48 14.46
CA GLY A 299 -11.55 45.33 14.68
C GLY A 299 -10.55 45.28 13.51
N PHE A 300 -9.27 45.07 13.80
CA PHE A 300 -8.19 44.97 12.78
C PHE A 300 -8.09 43.57 12.13
N ILE A 301 -8.72 42.55 12.72
CA ILE A 301 -8.66 41.16 12.26
C ILE A 301 -9.94 40.85 11.48
N GLY A 302 -9.81 40.20 10.32
CA GLY A 302 -10.98 39.65 9.62
C GLY A 302 -10.95 38.13 9.53
N TYR A 303 -12.14 37.57 9.71
CA TYR A 303 -12.40 36.15 9.74
C TYR A 303 -13.18 35.78 8.48
N ALA A 304 -12.74 34.75 7.77
CA ALA A 304 -13.46 34.18 6.64
C ALA A 304 -13.41 32.65 6.75
N PRO A 305 -14.51 31.94 6.46
CA PRO A 305 -14.48 30.49 6.39
C PRO A 305 -13.53 30.04 5.28
N ASN A 306 -12.67 29.06 5.58
CA ASN A 306 -11.72 28.55 4.58
C ASN A 306 -12.49 27.82 3.45
N PRO A 307 -12.35 28.24 2.18
CA PRO A 307 -13.05 27.62 1.06
C PRO A 307 -12.56 26.20 0.72
N ARG A 308 -11.48 25.71 1.35
CA ARG A 308 -10.91 24.35 1.15
C ARG A 308 -10.59 24.02 -0.31
N THR A 309 -10.25 25.04 -1.12
CA THR A 309 -9.93 24.90 -2.55
C THR A 309 -8.48 24.48 -2.82
N ARG A 310 -7.57 24.65 -1.84
CA ARG A 310 -6.15 24.28 -1.94
C ARG A 310 -5.74 23.41 -0.75
N LEU A 311 -4.79 22.51 -1.00
CA LEU A 311 -4.15 21.73 0.07
C LEU A 311 -3.12 22.58 0.80
N ARG A 312 -2.85 22.25 2.07
CA ARG A 312 -1.83 22.92 2.89
C ARG A 312 -0.45 22.73 2.26
N ASN A 313 0.34 23.81 2.16
CA ASN A 313 1.69 23.83 1.57
C ASN A 313 1.78 23.42 0.09
N GLN A 314 0.66 23.39 -0.63
CA GLN A 314 0.66 23.10 -2.06
C GLN A 314 1.23 24.29 -2.85
N ILE A 315 2.26 24.02 -3.64
CA ILE A 315 2.81 24.99 -4.59
C ILE A 315 1.96 24.89 -5.88
N PRO A 316 1.20 25.94 -6.25
CA PRO A 316 0.41 25.90 -7.47
C PRO A 316 1.32 25.85 -8.70
N TYR A 317 0.90 25.10 -9.72
CA TYR A 317 1.57 25.13 -11.02
C TYR A 317 1.57 26.56 -11.57
N ARG A 318 2.71 26.98 -12.11
CA ARG A 318 2.79 28.22 -12.90
C ARG A 318 2.14 27.96 -14.24
N LEU A 319 0.81 28.05 -14.29
CA LEU A 319 0.10 28.23 -15.55
C LEU A 319 0.53 29.61 -16.04
N LYS A 320 1.28 29.68 -17.13
CA LYS A 320 1.58 30.97 -17.76
C LYS A 320 0.23 31.64 -18.00
N GLU A 321 -0.02 32.76 -17.32
CA GLU A 321 -1.11 33.65 -17.70
C GLU A 321 -0.92 33.90 -19.19
N SER A 322 -1.99 33.68 -19.93
CA SER A 322 -2.03 33.71 -21.38
C SER A 322 -1.40 34.99 -21.93
N ASP A 323 -0.13 34.92 -22.30
CA ASP A 323 0.41 35.73 -23.37
C ASP A 323 -0.44 35.36 -24.60
N HIS A 324 -1.40 36.22 -24.91
CA HIS A 324 -2.22 36.20 -26.13
C HIS A 324 -1.39 36.23 -27.43
N GLU A 325 -0.05 36.13 -27.35
CA GLU A 325 0.87 36.14 -28.48
C GLU A 325 1.10 34.75 -29.10
N PHE A 326 0.76 33.65 -28.42
CA PHE A 326 1.01 32.30 -28.96
C PHE A 326 0.03 31.84 -30.05
N ASP A 327 -1.05 32.59 -30.32
CA ASP A 327 -1.99 32.25 -31.41
C ASP A 327 -1.45 32.58 -32.83
N ASN A 328 -0.29 33.25 -32.91
CA ASN A 328 0.35 33.67 -34.16
C ASN A 328 1.41 32.71 -34.72
N PHE A 329 1.74 31.59 -34.05
CA PHE A 329 2.56 30.54 -34.67
C PHE A 329 1.70 29.66 -35.59
N SER A 330 1.40 30.26 -36.73
CA SER A 330 0.96 29.58 -37.95
C SER A 330 2.02 28.57 -38.40
N GLN A 331 1.53 27.44 -38.95
CA GLN A 331 2.27 26.29 -39.48
C GLN A 331 2.80 25.29 -38.43
N VAL A 332 1.91 24.38 -38.02
CA VAL A 332 2.33 23.00 -37.74
C VAL A 332 2.87 22.45 -39.07
N THR A 333 4.19 22.45 -39.22
CA THR A 333 4.85 21.64 -40.24
C THR A 333 4.78 20.18 -39.76
N GLU A 334 3.73 19.48 -40.16
CA GLU A 334 3.65 18.04 -39.96
C GLU A 334 4.68 17.35 -40.86
N SER A 335 5.70 16.74 -40.25
CA SER A 335 6.45 15.67 -40.90
C SER A 335 5.90 14.32 -40.45
N PRO A 336 5.68 13.37 -41.37
CA PRO A 336 5.02 12.11 -41.07
C PRO A 336 6.02 11.10 -40.49
N THR A 337 5.55 10.34 -39.51
CA THR A 337 6.02 8.99 -39.16
C THR A 337 7.47 8.83 -38.63
N GLY A 338 7.59 8.31 -37.40
CA GLY A 338 8.74 7.46 -37.03
C GLY A 338 9.92 8.11 -36.31
N ARG A 339 9.70 8.74 -35.15
CA ARG A 339 10.72 8.78 -34.10
C ARG A 339 10.10 8.40 -32.77
N GLU A 340 10.34 7.16 -32.38
CA GLU A 340 10.17 6.68 -31.02
C GLU A 340 11.13 7.45 -30.09
N GLU A 341 10.74 7.58 -28.83
CA GLU A 341 11.31 8.44 -27.78
C GLU A 341 10.78 9.89 -27.74
N GLU A 342 9.46 10.03 -27.52
CA GLU A 342 8.97 11.22 -26.81
C GLU A 342 9.31 11.06 -25.31
N PRO A 343 9.83 12.09 -24.63
CA PRO A 343 10.14 11.99 -23.21
C PRO A 343 8.89 11.62 -22.42
N LEU A 344 9.03 10.68 -21.47
CA LEU A 344 7.95 10.11 -20.63
C LEU A 344 7.02 11.15 -19.98
N HIS A 345 7.46 12.41 -19.89
CA HIS A 345 6.76 13.51 -19.25
C HIS A 345 6.00 14.44 -20.20
N THR A 346 5.95 14.16 -21.50
CA THR A 346 5.22 15.01 -22.46
C THR A 346 3.84 14.44 -22.74
N VAL A 347 2.80 15.24 -22.54
CA VAL A 347 1.42 14.83 -22.87
C VAL A 347 1.34 14.46 -24.35
N SER A 348 0.89 13.23 -24.62
CA SER A 348 0.74 12.69 -25.98
C SER A 348 -0.09 13.63 -26.84
N LYS A 349 0.28 13.76 -28.12
CA LYS A 349 -0.36 14.65 -29.10
C LYS A 349 -1.90 14.51 -29.13
N LYS A 350 -2.42 13.30 -28.91
CA LYS A 350 -3.86 12.99 -28.91
C LYS A 350 -4.66 13.68 -27.79
N TYR A 351 -4.03 14.04 -26.68
CA TYR A 351 -4.68 14.70 -25.54
C TYR A 351 -4.44 16.22 -25.50
N ARG A 352 -3.76 16.77 -26.51
CA ARG A 352 -3.50 18.22 -26.59
C ARG A 352 -4.77 18.94 -27.06
N LYS A 353 -4.97 20.18 -26.60
CA LYS A 353 -6.11 21.01 -26.99
C LYS A 353 -6.05 21.31 -28.49
N VAL A 354 -7.09 20.92 -29.22
CA VAL A 354 -7.28 21.29 -30.63
C VAL A 354 -8.14 22.55 -30.68
N THR A 355 -7.64 23.61 -31.32
CA THR A 355 -8.38 24.86 -31.52
C THR A 355 -8.89 24.92 -32.96
N ILE A 356 -10.21 25.00 -33.12
CA ILE A 356 -10.85 25.20 -34.42
C ILE A 356 -10.89 26.70 -34.68
N LYS A 357 -10.26 27.17 -35.76
CA LYS A 357 -10.31 28.58 -36.19
C LYS A 357 -11.42 28.73 -37.23
N TYR A 358 -12.41 29.57 -36.96
CA TYR A 358 -13.50 29.86 -37.91
C TYR A 358 -13.05 30.98 -38.87
N SER A 359 -13.03 30.70 -40.17
CA SER A 359 -12.75 31.70 -41.22
C SER A 359 -13.99 32.54 -41.52
N LYS A 360 -13.81 33.77 -42.05
CA LYS A 360 -14.94 34.68 -42.41
C LYS A 360 -15.87 34.11 -43.48
N LEU A 361 -15.47 33.06 -44.20
CA LEU A 361 -16.29 32.34 -45.19
C LEU A 361 -16.92 31.04 -44.67
N GLY A 362 -16.75 30.68 -43.39
CA GLY A 362 -17.32 29.46 -42.80
C GLY A 362 -16.28 28.37 -42.47
N LEU A 363 -16.76 27.14 -42.32
CA LEU A 363 -16.04 25.95 -41.83
C LEU A 363 -15.10 25.29 -42.87
N GLU A 364 -14.96 25.83 -44.08
CA GLU A 364 -14.31 25.13 -45.20
C GLU A 364 -12.78 24.97 -45.07
N ASP A 365 -12.11 25.67 -44.14
CA ASP A 365 -10.65 25.66 -43.99
C ASP A 365 -10.11 24.63 -42.96
N PHE A 366 -10.97 23.94 -42.18
CA PHE A 366 -10.52 22.99 -41.14
C PHE A 366 -10.75 21.53 -41.54
N ASP A 367 -9.66 20.76 -41.72
CA ASP A 367 -9.74 19.36 -42.12
C ASP A 367 -10.05 18.43 -40.93
N PHE A 368 -11.33 18.13 -40.70
CA PHE A 368 -11.78 17.18 -39.69
C PHE A 368 -11.36 15.73 -39.97
N LYS A 369 -11.15 15.36 -41.25
CA LYS A 369 -10.78 13.98 -41.64
C LYS A 369 -9.34 13.64 -41.26
N HIS A 370 -8.50 14.65 -41.07
CA HIS A 370 -7.17 14.47 -40.49
C HIS A 370 -7.24 13.89 -39.06
N TYR A 371 -8.15 14.41 -38.23
CA TYR A 371 -8.28 14.05 -36.81
C TYR A 371 -9.14 12.81 -36.58
N ASN A 372 -10.19 12.63 -37.38
CA ASN A 372 -11.11 11.51 -37.27
C ASN A 372 -11.12 10.67 -38.55
N LYS A 373 -10.56 9.46 -38.47
CA LYS A 373 -10.59 8.45 -39.55
C LYS A 373 -11.72 7.44 -39.38
N THR A 374 -12.50 7.55 -38.32
CA THR A 374 -13.60 6.64 -38.01
C THR A 374 -14.92 7.17 -38.57
N LEU A 375 -15.96 6.33 -38.59
CA LEU A 375 -17.31 6.72 -38.99
C LEU A 375 -18.12 7.32 -37.84
N PHE A 376 -17.55 7.43 -36.63
CA PHE A 376 -18.23 8.00 -35.47
C PHE A 376 -18.14 9.52 -35.50
N ALA A 377 -19.24 10.19 -35.22
CA ALA A 377 -19.33 11.65 -35.25
C ALA A 377 -18.70 12.29 -34.00
N GLY A 378 -17.94 13.37 -34.21
CA GLY A 378 -17.38 14.20 -33.14
C GLY A 378 -18.36 15.27 -32.67
N LEU A 379 -18.09 15.89 -31.51
CA LEU A 379 -18.80 17.09 -31.05
C LEU A 379 -17.87 18.31 -31.07
N GLU A 380 -18.40 19.46 -31.49
CA GLU A 380 -17.61 20.70 -31.52
C GLU A 380 -17.29 21.24 -30.11
N PRO A 381 -16.02 21.64 -29.86
CA PRO A 381 -15.58 22.11 -28.55
C PRO A 381 -15.79 23.62 -28.30
N HIS A 382 -16.05 24.43 -29.33
CA HIS A 382 -16.15 25.89 -29.20
C HIS A 382 -17.59 26.34 -28.88
N ILE A 383 -18.19 25.70 -27.88
CA ILE A 383 -19.54 26.01 -27.41
C ILE A 383 -19.47 26.09 -25.88
N PRO A 384 -20.13 27.06 -25.24
CA PRO A 384 -19.97 27.23 -23.81
C PRO A 384 -20.72 26.12 -23.04
N ASN A 385 -20.12 25.63 -21.94
CA ASN A 385 -20.37 24.32 -21.31
C ASN A 385 -19.93 23.09 -22.16
N ALA A 386 -18.88 23.23 -22.99
CA ALA A 386 -18.33 22.12 -23.78
C ALA A 386 -17.88 20.91 -22.95
N TYR A 387 -17.66 21.08 -21.64
CA TYR A 387 -17.32 19.96 -20.75
C TYR A 387 -18.40 18.84 -20.74
N CYS A 388 -19.64 19.16 -21.09
CA CYS A 388 -20.73 18.19 -21.22
C CYS A 388 -20.53 17.21 -22.38
N ASN A 389 -19.80 17.60 -23.44
CA ASN A 389 -19.67 16.81 -24.68
C ASN A 389 -19.12 15.40 -24.42
N CYS A 390 -18.15 15.27 -23.49
CA CYS A 390 -17.58 13.98 -23.12
C CYS A 390 -18.64 13.03 -22.57
N MET A 391 -19.53 13.54 -21.71
CA MET A 391 -20.58 12.72 -21.11
C MET A 391 -21.73 12.46 -22.06
N ILE A 392 -22.05 13.40 -22.96
CA ILE A 392 -23.04 13.18 -24.04
C ILE A 392 -22.60 12.01 -24.93
N GLN A 393 -21.32 11.96 -25.30
CA GLN A 393 -20.76 10.85 -26.07
C GLN A 393 -20.86 9.52 -25.30
N VAL A 394 -20.63 9.51 -23.98
CA VAL A 394 -20.83 8.31 -23.15
C VAL A 394 -22.29 7.85 -23.19
N LEU A 395 -23.26 8.76 -23.01
CA LEU A 395 -24.68 8.42 -23.05
C LEU A 395 -25.12 7.92 -24.44
N TYR A 396 -24.55 8.45 -25.51
CA TYR A 396 -24.83 8.01 -26.88
C TYR A 396 -24.41 6.55 -27.13
N PHE A 397 -23.25 6.13 -26.62
CA PHE A 397 -22.78 4.75 -26.78
C PHE A 397 -23.48 3.73 -25.87
N LEU A 398 -24.31 4.19 -24.92
CA LEU A 398 -25.19 3.31 -24.14
C LEU A 398 -26.45 3.00 -24.95
N GLU A 399 -26.41 1.90 -25.70
CA GLU A 399 -27.47 1.50 -26.63
C GLU A 399 -28.90 1.53 -26.05
N PRO A 400 -29.17 1.01 -24.82
CA PRO A 400 -30.51 1.06 -24.24
C PRO A 400 -31.00 2.50 -24.01
N VAL A 401 -30.09 3.39 -23.61
CA VAL A 401 -30.39 4.80 -23.36
C VAL A 401 -30.61 5.53 -24.67
N ARG A 402 -29.76 5.31 -25.67
CA ARG A 402 -29.87 5.93 -26.99
C ARG A 402 -31.21 5.59 -27.64
N CYS A 403 -31.57 4.30 -27.71
CA CYS A 403 -32.82 3.86 -28.32
C CYS A 403 -34.05 4.47 -27.61
N LEU A 404 -33.99 4.59 -26.29
CA LEU A 404 -35.07 5.16 -25.51
C LEU A 404 -35.24 6.66 -25.77
N ILE A 405 -34.13 7.40 -25.75
CA ILE A 405 -34.13 8.86 -25.90
C ILE A 405 -34.49 9.27 -27.33
N GLN A 406 -34.05 8.52 -28.34
CA GLN A 406 -34.43 8.76 -29.74
C GLN A 406 -35.93 8.56 -30.02
N ASN A 407 -36.60 7.71 -29.24
CA ASN A 407 -38.04 7.47 -29.36
C ASN A 407 -38.88 8.45 -28.51
N HIS A 408 -38.25 9.32 -27.73
CA HIS A 408 -38.96 10.27 -26.89
C HIS A 408 -39.29 11.56 -27.65
N LEU A 409 -40.59 11.85 -27.77
CA LEU A 409 -41.11 13.10 -28.30
C LEU A 409 -42.23 13.59 -27.39
N CYS A 410 -42.11 14.81 -26.86
CA CYS A 410 -43.09 15.40 -25.96
C CYS A 410 -43.45 16.83 -26.37
N GLN A 411 -44.49 17.41 -25.74
CA GLN A 411 -44.92 18.80 -25.98
C GLN A 411 -44.24 19.82 -25.05
N LYS A 412 -43.36 19.37 -24.16
CA LYS A 412 -42.67 20.24 -23.19
C LYS A 412 -41.58 21.04 -23.90
N GLU A 413 -41.68 22.37 -23.81
CA GLU A 413 -40.63 23.27 -24.30
C GLU A 413 -39.32 23.03 -23.53
N PHE A 414 -38.19 22.96 -24.24
CA PHE A 414 -36.87 22.69 -23.67
C PHE A 414 -36.71 21.35 -22.93
N CYS A 415 -37.47 20.31 -23.32
CA CYS A 415 -37.25 18.95 -22.82
C CYS A 415 -35.84 18.46 -23.18
N LEU A 416 -35.02 18.12 -22.17
CA LEU A 416 -33.65 17.68 -22.40
C LEU A 416 -33.58 16.35 -23.14
N ALA A 417 -34.53 15.45 -22.88
CA ALA A 417 -34.58 14.17 -23.57
C ALA A 417 -34.89 14.33 -25.06
N CYS A 418 -35.78 15.25 -25.45
CA CYS A 418 -36.06 15.53 -26.85
C CYS A 418 -34.83 16.13 -27.56
N GLU A 419 -34.20 17.14 -26.95
CA GLU A 419 -33.01 17.79 -27.52
C GLU A 419 -31.81 16.82 -27.64
N LEU A 420 -31.66 15.92 -26.67
CA LEU A 420 -30.66 14.86 -26.71
C LEU A 420 -31.01 13.80 -27.77
N GLY A 421 -32.29 13.49 -27.96
CA GLY A 421 -32.77 12.61 -29.03
C GLY A 421 -32.49 13.15 -30.42
N PHE A 422 -32.73 14.45 -30.65
CA PHE A 422 -32.36 15.13 -31.90
C PHE A 422 -30.84 15.11 -32.13
N LEU A 423 -30.05 15.33 -31.07
CA LEU A 423 -28.60 15.26 -31.16
C LEU A 423 -28.11 13.84 -31.48
N PHE A 424 -28.66 12.81 -30.84
CA PHE A 424 -28.31 11.41 -31.11
C PHE A 424 -28.69 10.98 -32.52
N HIS A 425 -29.84 11.43 -33.02
CA HIS A 425 -30.23 11.21 -34.41
C HIS A 425 -29.27 11.90 -35.40
N MET A 426 -28.82 13.11 -35.07
CA MET A 426 -27.82 13.83 -35.87
C MET A 426 -26.46 13.10 -35.90
N LEU A 427 -26.02 12.54 -34.76
CA LEU A 427 -24.79 11.75 -34.66
C LEU A 427 -24.85 10.45 -35.47
N ASP A 428 -26.01 9.81 -35.59
CA ASP A 428 -26.19 8.61 -36.44
C ASP A 428 -26.12 8.93 -37.94
N LEU A 429 -26.59 10.11 -38.35
CA LEU A 429 -26.65 10.52 -39.75
C LEU A 429 -25.33 11.10 -40.28
N SER A 430 -24.52 11.74 -39.43
CA SER A 430 -23.35 12.51 -39.85
C SER A 430 -22.14 11.68 -40.30
N ARG A 431 -22.11 10.37 -40.04
CA ARG A 431 -21.12 9.40 -40.58
C ARG A 431 -19.65 9.88 -40.53
N GLY A 432 -19.25 10.55 -39.46
CA GLY A 432 -17.89 11.02 -39.22
C GLY A 432 -17.73 12.55 -39.23
N ASP A 433 -18.71 13.28 -39.76
CA ASP A 433 -18.73 14.75 -39.70
C ASP A 433 -19.04 15.25 -38.28
N PRO A 434 -18.47 16.38 -37.84
CA PRO A 434 -18.71 16.92 -36.51
C PRO A 434 -20.15 17.45 -36.37
N CYS A 435 -20.76 17.20 -35.22
CA CYS A 435 -22.07 17.73 -34.85
C CYS A 435 -21.96 18.80 -33.77
N GLN A 436 -22.90 19.74 -33.76
CA GLN A 436 -22.98 20.79 -32.73
C GLN A 436 -24.07 20.46 -31.70
N GLY A 437 -23.69 20.36 -30.43
CA GLY A 437 -24.62 20.18 -29.30
C GLY A 437 -25.26 21.47 -28.78
N SER A 438 -25.28 22.54 -29.57
CA SER A 438 -25.67 23.89 -29.14
C SER A 438 -27.15 23.98 -28.70
N ASN A 439 -28.05 23.27 -29.36
CA ASN A 439 -29.48 23.25 -29.01
C ASN A 439 -29.73 22.62 -27.62
N PHE A 440 -29.11 21.46 -27.36
CA PHE A 440 -29.13 20.82 -26.05
C PHE A 440 -28.52 21.73 -24.98
N LEU A 441 -27.34 22.31 -25.24
CA LEU A 441 -26.67 23.20 -24.28
C LEU A 441 -27.48 24.48 -24.01
N ARG A 442 -28.26 24.96 -24.99
CA ARG A 442 -29.19 26.07 -24.81
C ARG A 442 -30.35 25.69 -23.88
N ALA A 443 -30.99 24.54 -24.11
CA ALA A 443 -32.05 24.01 -23.25
C ALA A 443 -31.54 23.71 -21.83
N PHE A 444 -30.30 23.22 -21.70
CA PHE A 444 -29.67 22.98 -20.41
C PHE A 444 -29.49 24.26 -19.58
N ARG A 445 -29.21 25.40 -20.22
CA ARG A 445 -29.04 26.69 -19.54
C ARG A 445 -30.34 27.32 -19.06
N THR A 446 -31.47 26.95 -19.65
CA THR A 446 -32.79 27.49 -19.27
C THR A 446 -33.34 26.83 -18.00
N ILE A 447 -32.73 25.75 -17.51
CA ILE A 447 -33.22 25.00 -16.35
C ILE A 447 -32.69 25.62 -15.04
N PRO A 448 -33.57 26.07 -14.13
CA PRO A 448 -33.16 26.73 -12.89
C PRO A 448 -32.43 25.77 -11.93
N GLU A 449 -32.77 24.48 -11.91
CA GLU A 449 -32.11 23.45 -11.10
C GLU A 449 -30.63 23.29 -11.49
N ALA A 450 -30.30 23.39 -12.79
CA ALA A 450 -28.93 23.31 -13.28
C ALA A 450 -28.08 24.52 -12.82
N SER A 451 -28.68 25.70 -12.78
CA SER A 451 -28.07 26.91 -12.24
C SER A 451 -27.83 26.80 -10.73
N ALA A 452 -28.83 26.32 -9.97
CA ALA A 452 -28.73 26.14 -8.52
C ALA A 452 -27.66 25.13 -8.09
N LEU A 453 -27.43 24.08 -8.89
CA LEU A 453 -26.36 23.10 -8.66
C LEU A 453 -24.96 23.58 -9.09
N GLY A 454 -24.88 24.79 -9.67
CA GLY A 454 -23.63 25.39 -10.16
C GLY A 454 -23.05 24.64 -11.35
N LEU A 455 -23.90 24.08 -12.22
CA LEU A 455 -23.47 23.35 -13.41
C LEU A 455 -23.19 24.26 -14.60
N ILE A 456 -23.75 25.48 -14.62
CA ILE A 456 -23.52 26.43 -15.69
C ILE A 456 -22.24 27.20 -15.40
N LEU A 457 -21.20 27.00 -16.23
CA LEU A 457 -19.98 27.80 -16.14
C LEU A 457 -20.22 29.17 -16.78
N ALA A 458 -19.79 30.24 -16.10
CA ALA A 458 -19.69 31.55 -16.72
C ALA A 458 -18.51 31.56 -17.69
N ASP A 459 -18.61 32.32 -18.79
CA ASP A 459 -17.58 32.38 -19.84
C ASP A 459 -16.17 32.75 -19.29
N SER A 460 -16.10 33.42 -18.13
CA SER A 460 -14.85 33.75 -17.42
C SER A 460 -14.22 32.58 -16.65
N ASP A 461 -15.02 31.63 -16.16
CA ASP A 461 -14.55 30.51 -15.34
C ASP A 461 -14.02 29.36 -16.19
N GLU A 462 -14.54 29.18 -17.41
CA GLU A 462 -13.98 28.26 -18.42
C GLU A 462 -12.55 28.64 -18.82
N ALA A 463 -12.24 29.93 -18.87
CA ALA A 463 -10.89 30.41 -19.17
C ALA A 463 -9.90 30.17 -18.00
N SER A 464 -10.39 30.09 -16.76
CA SER A 464 -9.53 29.99 -15.58
C SER A 464 -9.12 28.56 -15.23
N GLY A 465 -9.91 27.54 -15.62
CA GLY A 465 -9.67 26.14 -15.25
C GLY A 465 -9.63 25.87 -13.74
N LYS A 466 -10.10 26.82 -12.91
CA LYS A 466 -9.96 26.78 -11.44
C LYS A 466 -10.99 25.88 -10.73
N GLY A 467 -12.00 25.38 -11.45
CA GLY A 467 -12.98 24.44 -10.91
C GLY A 467 -12.45 23.00 -10.88
N SER A 468 -12.82 22.24 -9.86
CA SER A 468 -12.66 20.78 -9.88
C SER A 468 -13.59 20.20 -10.97
N LEU A 469 -13.06 20.05 -12.20
CA LEU A 469 -13.81 19.52 -13.34
C LEU A 469 -14.40 18.13 -13.03
N ALA A 470 -13.67 17.32 -12.24
CA ALA A 470 -14.16 16.02 -11.76
C ALA A 470 -15.44 16.14 -10.92
N ARG A 471 -15.49 17.07 -9.95
CA ARG A 471 -16.70 17.32 -9.15
C ARG A 471 -17.83 17.91 -9.99
N LEU A 472 -17.49 18.74 -10.98
CA LEU A 472 -18.48 19.30 -11.91
C LEU A 472 -19.15 18.20 -12.74
N ILE A 473 -18.35 17.28 -13.31
CA ILE A 473 -18.84 16.13 -14.07
C ILE A 473 -19.68 15.20 -13.18
N GLN A 474 -19.26 14.94 -11.94
CA GLN A 474 -20.05 14.15 -10.99
C GLN A 474 -21.43 14.76 -10.73
N ARG A 475 -21.50 16.07 -10.48
CA ARG A 475 -22.77 16.77 -10.25
C ARG A 475 -23.63 16.78 -11.51
N TRP A 476 -23.01 16.97 -12.68
CA TRP A 476 -23.71 16.94 -13.97
C TRP A 476 -24.30 15.56 -14.25
N ASN A 477 -23.55 14.47 -14.00
CA ASN A 477 -24.02 13.10 -14.19
C ASN A 477 -25.23 12.78 -13.29
N ARG A 478 -25.16 13.19 -12.02
CA ARG A 478 -26.28 13.05 -11.06
C ARG A 478 -27.52 13.80 -11.55
N PHE A 479 -27.33 15.03 -12.03
CA PHE A 479 -28.42 15.86 -12.53
C PHE A 479 -29.06 15.25 -13.78
N ILE A 480 -28.28 14.92 -14.81
CA ILE A 480 -28.83 14.48 -16.10
C ILE A 480 -29.61 13.17 -15.98
N LEU A 481 -29.13 12.21 -15.17
CA LEU A 481 -29.85 10.94 -14.98
C LEU A 481 -31.18 11.13 -14.26
N THR A 482 -31.22 12.03 -13.27
CA THR A 482 -32.45 12.37 -12.54
C THR A 482 -33.43 13.12 -13.46
N GLN A 483 -32.93 14.07 -14.24
CA GLN A 483 -33.76 14.85 -15.15
C GLN A 483 -34.33 13.99 -16.29
N LEU A 484 -33.51 13.11 -16.87
CA LEU A 484 -33.99 12.18 -17.89
C LEU A 484 -35.02 11.20 -17.31
N HIS A 485 -34.80 10.69 -16.09
CA HIS A 485 -35.79 9.83 -15.42
C HIS A 485 -37.15 10.54 -15.25
N GLN A 486 -37.14 11.81 -14.86
CA GLN A 486 -38.35 12.63 -14.73
C GLN A 486 -39.02 12.89 -16.08
N ASP A 487 -38.26 13.34 -17.08
CA ASP A 487 -38.79 13.64 -18.42
C ASP A 487 -39.39 12.39 -19.08
N MET A 488 -38.91 11.18 -18.73
CA MET A 488 -39.47 9.91 -19.23
C MET A 488 -40.73 9.44 -18.48
N GLN A 489 -40.92 9.83 -17.22
CA GLN A 489 -42.12 9.47 -16.45
C GLN A 489 -43.34 10.29 -16.87
N GLU A 490 -43.14 11.51 -17.37
CA GLU A 490 -44.22 12.42 -17.78
C GLU A 490 -44.97 11.96 -19.06
N LEU A 491 -44.62 10.81 -19.66
CA LEU A 491 -45.17 10.30 -20.92
C LEU A 491 -46.54 9.60 -20.83
N GLU A 492 -47.08 9.32 -19.64
CA GLU A 492 -48.45 8.78 -19.54
C GLU A 492 -49.51 9.89 -19.56
N VAL A 493 -49.99 10.24 -20.77
CA VAL A 493 -51.42 10.39 -21.17
C VAL A 493 -51.59 11.44 -22.29
N PRO A 494 -51.99 11.03 -23.51
CA PRO A 494 -52.90 11.80 -24.34
C PRO A 494 -54.35 11.51 -23.92
N GLN A 495 -55.06 12.53 -23.42
CA GLN A 495 -56.48 12.44 -23.05
C GLN A 495 -57.38 12.28 -24.28
N ALA A 496 -57.50 11.07 -24.82
CA ALA A 496 -58.63 10.66 -25.65
C ALA A 496 -58.73 9.13 -25.64
N TYR A 497 -59.88 8.59 -25.21
CA TYR A 497 -60.21 7.16 -25.10
C TYR A 497 -59.68 6.40 -23.87
N ARG A 498 -60.43 6.47 -22.76
CA ARG A 498 -60.48 5.36 -21.80
C ARG A 498 -61.34 4.25 -22.39
N GLY A 499 -60.71 3.13 -22.73
CA GLY A 499 -61.33 1.82 -22.95
C GLY A 499 -60.65 0.80 -22.05
N ALA A 500 -61.45 0.04 -21.29
CA ALA A 500 -60.99 -0.92 -20.29
C ALA A 500 -60.27 -2.13 -20.89
N GLY A 501 -59.24 -2.62 -20.18
CA GLY A 501 -58.71 -3.98 -20.32
C GLY A 501 -57.22 -4.06 -20.65
N GLY A 502 -56.39 -4.35 -19.64
CA GLY A 502 -54.97 -4.64 -19.82
C GLY A 502 -54.16 -4.46 -18.54
N SER A 503 -54.23 -5.44 -17.63
CA SER A 503 -53.33 -5.53 -16.48
C SER A 503 -51.96 -5.99 -16.96
N PHE A 504 -50.97 -5.10 -16.98
CA PHE A 504 -49.54 -5.44 -16.97
C PHE A 504 -48.75 -4.37 -16.20
N CYS A 505 -47.84 -4.87 -15.35
CA CYS A 505 -46.79 -4.25 -14.54
C CYS A 505 -47.12 -3.09 -13.57
N SER A 506 -47.08 -3.44 -12.28
CA SER A 506 -46.93 -2.52 -11.15
C SER A 506 -45.45 -2.18 -10.89
N SER A 507 -45.00 -1.00 -11.29
CA SER A 507 -44.09 -0.10 -10.54
C SER A 507 -43.87 1.15 -11.39
N GLY A 508 -44.04 2.34 -10.83
CA GLY A 508 -43.91 3.63 -11.55
C GLY A 508 -42.47 4.02 -11.92
N ASP A 509 -41.59 3.06 -12.17
CA ASP A 509 -40.19 3.33 -12.50
C ASP A 509 -39.98 3.41 -14.02
N SER A 510 -39.44 4.54 -14.49
CA SER A 510 -39.01 4.64 -15.89
C SER A 510 -37.88 3.64 -16.17
N ILE A 511 -37.67 3.29 -17.44
CA ILE A 511 -36.60 2.38 -17.85
C ILE A 511 -35.21 2.90 -17.42
N ILE A 512 -35.03 4.23 -17.35
CA ILE A 512 -33.82 4.85 -16.78
C ILE A 512 -33.71 4.51 -15.29
N GLY A 513 -34.84 4.53 -14.56
CA GLY A 513 -34.95 3.99 -13.20
C GLY A 513 -34.49 2.54 -13.13
N GLN A 514 -34.97 1.66 -13.99
CA GLN A 514 -34.60 0.24 -13.98
C GLN A 514 -33.12 -0.01 -14.32
N LEU A 515 -32.54 0.77 -15.24
CA LEU A 515 -31.16 0.60 -15.68
C LEU A 515 -30.12 1.19 -14.72
N PHE A 516 -30.45 2.31 -14.08
CA PHE A 516 -29.52 3.12 -13.29
C PHE A 516 -29.90 3.24 -11.81
N SER A 517 -31.03 2.69 -11.36
CA SER A 517 -31.32 2.67 -9.93
C SER A 517 -30.42 1.68 -9.22
N CYS A 518 -29.91 2.08 -8.07
CA CYS A 518 -29.28 1.20 -7.10
C CYS A 518 -30.14 1.21 -5.84
N GLU A 519 -30.52 0.03 -5.35
CA GLU A 519 -31.09 -0.12 -4.03
C GLU A 519 -30.00 0.18 -3.00
N MET A 520 -30.25 1.15 -2.13
CA MET A 520 -29.32 1.54 -1.06
C MET A 520 -30.04 1.41 0.28
N GLU A 521 -29.46 0.64 1.18
CA GLU A 521 -29.88 0.57 2.57
C GLU A 521 -29.02 1.53 3.40
N ASN A 522 -29.64 2.59 3.91
CA ASN A 522 -28.99 3.50 4.85
C ASN A 522 -29.31 3.04 6.27
N CYS A 523 -28.31 2.46 6.93
CA CYS A 523 -28.36 2.11 8.34
C CYS A 523 -27.72 3.25 9.15
N SER A 524 -28.54 3.99 9.89
CA SER A 524 -28.02 4.97 10.85
C SER A 524 -28.19 4.46 12.27
N LEU A 525 -27.05 4.24 12.93
CA LEU A 525 -26.97 3.85 14.33
C LEU A 525 -26.84 5.11 15.20
N CYS A 526 -27.83 5.38 16.03
CA CYS A 526 -27.76 6.47 16.99
C CYS A 526 -26.87 6.09 18.18
N ARG A 527 -26.27 7.09 18.86
CA ARG A 527 -25.47 6.87 20.09
C ARG A 527 -26.26 6.20 21.22
N CYS A 528 -27.59 6.25 21.19
CA CYS A 528 -28.46 5.54 22.15
C CYS A 528 -28.73 4.07 21.79
N GLY A 529 -28.15 3.56 20.70
CA GLY A 529 -28.30 2.17 20.25
C GLY A 529 -29.54 1.89 19.39
N SER A 530 -30.34 2.91 19.06
CA SER A 530 -31.40 2.76 18.07
C SER A 530 -30.82 2.71 16.66
N GLU A 531 -31.12 1.62 15.96
CA GLU A 531 -30.80 1.46 14.55
C GLU A 531 -32.04 1.82 13.73
N THR A 532 -31.89 2.75 12.79
CA THR A 532 -32.92 3.01 11.78
C THR A 532 -32.38 2.62 10.42
N VAL A 533 -32.95 1.56 9.85
CA VAL A 533 -32.68 1.12 8.49
C VAL A 533 -33.72 1.75 7.56
N ARG A 534 -33.27 2.51 6.57
CA ARG A 534 -34.12 3.02 5.49
C ARG A 534 -33.62 2.49 4.16
N ALA A 535 -34.40 1.62 3.53
CA ALA A 535 -34.19 1.23 2.15
C ALA A 535 -34.71 2.34 1.23
N SER A 536 -33.86 2.80 0.30
CA SER A 536 -34.21 3.79 -0.71
C SER A 536 -33.55 3.44 -2.03
N SER A 537 -34.28 3.49 -3.14
CA SER A 537 -33.69 3.46 -4.47
C SER A 537 -33.11 4.84 -4.80
N THR A 538 -31.87 4.87 -5.29
CA THR A 538 -31.22 6.13 -5.68
C THR A 538 -30.62 6.01 -7.08
N LEU A 539 -30.75 7.08 -7.87
CA LEU A 539 -30.05 7.26 -9.15
C LEU A 539 -28.67 7.92 -8.96
N LEU A 540 -28.17 7.90 -7.72
CA LEU A 540 -27.04 8.69 -7.26
C LEU A 540 -25.72 7.95 -7.44
N PHE A 541 -25.26 7.83 -8.68
CA PHE A 541 -23.89 7.37 -8.91
C PHE A 541 -22.88 8.46 -8.61
N THR A 542 -22.17 8.30 -7.48
CA THR A 542 -20.95 9.06 -7.23
C THR A 542 -19.80 8.37 -7.95
N LEU A 543 -19.22 9.02 -8.96
CA LEU A 543 -18.00 8.53 -9.61
C LEU A 543 -16.84 8.69 -8.63
N SER A 544 -16.62 7.72 -7.74
CA SER A 544 -15.48 7.73 -6.82
C SER A 544 -14.20 7.43 -7.62
N TYR A 545 -13.37 8.45 -7.80
CA TYR A 545 -11.98 8.20 -8.18
C TYR A 545 -11.26 7.72 -6.91
N PRO A 546 -10.62 6.54 -6.92
CA PRO A 546 -9.78 6.16 -5.79
C PRO A 546 -8.70 7.23 -5.63
N GLU A 547 -8.51 7.70 -4.40
CA GLU A 547 -7.36 8.55 -4.09
C GLU A 547 -6.11 7.75 -4.43
N GLY A 548 -5.30 8.25 -5.37
CA GLY A 548 -4.15 7.55 -5.90
C GLY A 548 -3.08 7.35 -4.82
N SER A 549 -3.18 6.26 -4.07
CA SER A 549 -1.99 5.61 -3.53
C SER A 549 -1.23 5.01 -4.71
N ILE A 550 -0.02 5.50 -4.92
CA ILE A 550 0.89 5.03 -5.96
C ILE A 550 1.26 3.58 -5.60
N CYS A 551 0.53 2.61 -6.14
CA CYS A 551 0.93 1.22 -6.23
C CYS A 551 0.73 0.79 -7.68
N GLY A 552 1.83 0.40 -8.31
CA GLY A 552 1.95 0.16 -9.75
C GLY A 552 1.23 -1.09 -10.26
N ILE A 553 -0.10 -1.13 -10.14
CA ILE A 553 -0.94 -2.16 -10.75
C ILE A 553 -1.56 -1.56 -12.02
N PRO A 554 -1.54 -2.27 -13.17
CA PRO A 554 -2.13 -1.78 -14.41
C PRO A 554 -3.64 -1.52 -14.22
N CYS A 555 -4.08 -0.33 -14.61
CA CYS A 555 -5.47 0.11 -14.55
C CYS A 555 -6.39 -0.79 -15.38
N THR A 556 -6.95 -1.83 -14.76
CA THR A 556 -8.15 -2.51 -15.25
C THR A 556 -9.36 -1.73 -14.76
N TRP A 557 -10.17 -1.21 -15.69
CA TRP A 557 -11.50 -0.65 -15.39
C TRP A 557 -12.43 -1.79 -14.96
N VAL A 558 -12.37 -2.12 -13.68
CA VAL A 558 -13.43 -2.89 -13.02
C VAL A 558 -14.31 -1.86 -12.33
N GLY A 559 -15.55 -1.72 -12.79
CA GLY A 559 -16.56 -0.96 -12.07
C GLY A 559 -16.74 -1.58 -10.69
N ARG A 560 -16.11 -0.99 -9.66
CA ARG A 560 -16.44 -1.34 -8.27
C ARG A 560 -17.84 -0.81 -8.00
N LEU A 561 -18.76 -1.72 -7.72
CA LEU A 561 -19.98 -1.45 -6.97
C LEU A 561 -19.63 -0.58 -5.75
N PRO A 562 -20.51 0.34 -5.32
CA PRO A 562 -20.23 1.20 -4.18
C PRO A 562 -19.93 0.32 -2.97
N GLN A 563 -18.68 0.33 -2.53
CA GLN A 563 -18.36 -0.06 -1.16
C GLN A 563 -19.19 0.85 -0.26
N ILE A 564 -19.82 0.24 0.74
CA ILE A 564 -20.55 0.87 1.82
C ILE A 564 -19.64 1.94 2.45
N THR A 565 -19.77 3.18 1.99
CA THR A 565 -19.10 4.33 2.60
C THR A 565 -19.98 4.79 3.76
N CYS A 566 -19.64 4.37 4.96
CA CYS A 566 -20.15 4.95 6.20
C CYS A 566 -19.67 6.40 6.31
N ASN A 567 -20.39 7.34 5.71
CA ASN A 567 -20.16 8.76 5.95
C ASN A 567 -20.85 9.16 7.25
N THR A 568 -20.09 9.15 8.35
CA THR A 568 -20.51 9.78 9.61
C THR A 568 -20.53 11.30 9.44
N THR A 569 -21.68 11.86 9.10
CA THR A 569 -21.92 13.30 9.19
C THR A 569 -22.40 13.64 10.60
N GLU A 570 -21.52 14.23 11.43
CA GLU A 570 -21.93 14.86 12.68
C GLU A 570 -22.73 16.14 12.38
N GLY A 571 -24.05 16.01 12.37
CA GLY A 571 -24.97 17.15 12.36
C GLY A 571 -25.20 17.64 13.78
N PHE A 572 -24.80 18.88 14.06
CA PHE A 572 -25.19 19.60 15.27
C PHE A 572 -26.67 20.01 15.17
N GLY A 573 -27.45 19.63 16.19
CA GLY A 573 -28.64 20.37 16.61
C GLY A 573 -29.96 19.60 16.54
N GLY A 574 -30.62 19.51 17.70
CA GLY A 574 -32.05 19.22 17.80
C GLY A 574 -32.38 18.35 19.00
N ASP A 575 -32.42 18.95 20.20
CA ASP A 575 -33.15 18.35 21.33
C ASP A 575 -34.61 18.17 20.88
N CYS A 576 -35.10 16.93 20.88
CA CYS A 576 -36.52 16.63 20.80
C CYS A 576 -36.86 15.54 21.82
N ALA A 577 -37.91 15.85 22.57
CA ALA A 577 -38.49 15.16 23.72
C ALA A 577 -39.06 13.77 23.39
#